data_AF-A0AA38GSW3-F1
#
_entry.id   AF-A0AA38GSW3-F1
#
_cell.length_a   1.000
_cell.length_b   1.000
_cell.length_c   1.000
_cell.angle_alpha   90.00
_cell.angle_beta   90.00
_cell.angle_gamma   90.00
#
_symmetry.space_group_name_H-M   'P 1'
#
loop_
_entity.id
_entity.type
_entity.pdbx_description
1 polymer ?
#
loop_
_entity_poly.entity_id
_entity_poly.type
_entity_poly.pdbx_seq_one_letter_code
_entity_poly.pdbx_strand_id
1 'polypeptide(L)'
;MMDLPSEMEPSVYTVENRDDLDLPPAPPEFEEGNASLIEETINVNIGMEDEPKILKLGSSLTLEEVEIHTRILKEHQKTFTFNYKEMTRVAPHIAVHNLATKSDAKPIKQKSRPMKPKVALMLKEE
;
A
#
# COMPACT_ATOMS: atom_id res chain seq x y z
N MET A 1 48.77 7.59 -19.50
CA MET A 1 47.77 8.64 -19.22
C MET A 1 46.43 7.98 -19.48
N MET A 2 45.70 7.62 -18.43
CA MET A 2 44.39 6.97 -18.58
C MET A 2 43.37 8.10 -18.73
N ASP A 3 42.73 8.18 -19.88
CA ASP A 3 41.68 9.16 -20.14
C ASP A 3 40.45 8.82 -19.30
N LEU A 4 40.06 9.75 -18.43
CA LEU A 4 38.80 9.73 -17.70
C LEU A 4 37.65 9.96 -18.69
N PRO A 5 36.59 9.13 -18.71
CA PRO A 5 35.42 9.46 -19.52
C PRO A 5 34.65 10.64 -18.91
N SER A 6 34.28 11.52 -19.84
CA SER A 6 33.49 12.75 -19.70
C SER A 6 32.31 12.65 -18.75
N GLU A 7 32.06 13.75 -18.06
CA GLU A 7 31.00 14.02 -17.10
C GLU A 7 29.64 13.46 -17.54
N MET A 8 29.01 12.66 -16.68
CA MET A 8 27.62 12.21 -16.81
C MET A 8 26.72 13.38 -16.39
N GLU A 9 26.24 14.16 -17.35
CA GLU A 9 25.28 15.22 -17.05
C GLU A 9 23.97 14.60 -16.52
N PRO A 10 23.41 15.11 -15.40
CA PRO A 10 22.12 14.66 -14.91
C PRO A 10 21.04 15.17 -15.87
N SER A 11 20.49 14.24 -16.67
CA SER A 11 19.31 14.50 -17.51
C SER A 11 18.14 14.93 -16.62
N VAL A 12 17.82 16.23 -16.66
CA VAL A 12 16.64 16.80 -16.04
C VAL A 12 15.43 16.40 -16.89
N TYR A 13 14.74 15.32 -16.51
CA TYR A 13 13.44 15.01 -17.10
C TYR A 13 12.41 16.05 -16.63
N THR A 14 12.16 17.05 -17.47
CA THR A 14 10.97 17.89 -17.38
C THR A 14 9.74 17.04 -17.64
N VAL A 15 8.96 16.74 -16.60
CA VAL A 15 7.69 16.01 -16.73
C VAL A 15 6.61 17.00 -17.17
N GLU A 16 6.58 17.30 -18.46
CA GLU A 16 5.45 17.93 -19.13
C GLU A 16 4.50 16.81 -19.59
N ASN A 17 3.23 16.87 -19.16
CA ASN A 17 2.10 16.03 -19.61
C ASN A 17 2.20 14.51 -19.32
N ARG A 18 1.47 14.06 -18.28
CA ARG A 18 1.36 12.63 -17.91
C ARG A 18 0.53 11.78 -18.88
N ASP A 19 -0.14 12.40 -19.83
CA ASP A 19 -1.06 11.71 -20.75
C ASP A 19 -0.34 11.16 -22.00
N ASP A 20 0.95 11.50 -22.21
CA ASP A 20 1.78 11.03 -23.33
C ASP A 20 3.03 10.24 -22.87
N LEU A 21 3.03 9.73 -21.63
CA LEU A 21 4.08 8.81 -21.19
C LEU A 21 3.85 7.47 -21.88
N ASP A 22 4.46 7.30 -23.06
CA ASP A 22 4.59 6.04 -23.77
C ASP A 22 5.55 5.13 -22.97
N LEU A 23 5.05 4.64 -21.82
CA LEU A 23 5.77 3.65 -21.03
C LEU A 23 5.83 2.38 -21.88
N PRO A 24 7.02 1.78 -22.06
CA PRO A 24 7.11 0.48 -22.70
C PRO A 24 6.18 -0.48 -21.94
N PRO A 25 5.45 -1.36 -22.65
CA PRO A 25 4.67 -2.39 -22.00
C PRO A 25 5.59 -3.13 -21.03
N ALA A 26 5.05 -3.43 -19.84
CA ALA A 26 5.79 -4.20 -18.86
C ALA A 26 6.36 -5.46 -19.53
N PRO A 27 7.63 -5.82 -19.30
CA PRO A 27 8.18 -7.04 -19.85
C PRO A 27 7.27 -8.23 -19.49
N PRO A 28 7.05 -9.19 -20.41
CA PRO A 28 6.12 -10.31 -20.19
C PRO A 28 6.50 -11.18 -18.98
N GLU A 29 7.77 -11.13 -18.55
CA GLU A 29 8.27 -11.72 -17.30
C GLU A 29 7.60 -11.15 -16.03
N PHE A 30 6.98 -9.97 -16.11
CA PHE A 30 6.17 -9.38 -15.04
C PHE A 30 4.68 -9.75 -15.13
N GLU A 31 4.22 -10.29 -16.26
CA GLU A 31 2.87 -10.87 -16.41
C GLU A 31 2.85 -12.35 -15.98
N GLU A 32 3.99 -13.02 -16.05
CA GLU A 32 4.16 -14.43 -15.70
C GLU A 32 4.31 -14.63 -14.17
N GLY A 33 3.23 -14.34 -13.43
CA GLY A 33 3.28 -14.41 -11.98
C GLY A 33 2.00 -14.14 -11.21
N ASN A 34 0.83 -14.65 -11.66
CA ASN A 34 -0.25 -15.22 -10.81
C ASN A 34 -1.61 -15.43 -11.52
N ALA A 35 -1.70 -15.42 -12.85
CA ALA A 35 -3.00 -15.49 -13.53
C ALA A 35 -3.80 -16.80 -13.34
N SER A 36 -3.25 -17.84 -12.71
CA SER A 36 -3.86 -19.19 -12.70
C SER A 36 -4.04 -19.84 -11.32
N LEU A 37 -4.14 -19.06 -10.23
CA LEU A 37 -4.72 -19.60 -8.99
C LEU A 37 -5.74 -18.64 -8.39
N ILE A 38 -6.75 -18.28 -9.18
CA ILE A 38 -7.99 -17.74 -8.63
C ILE A 38 -8.75 -18.94 -8.08
N GLU A 39 -8.36 -19.40 -6.89
CA GLU A 39 -9.17 -20.35 -6.14
C GLU A 39 -10.51 -19.69 -5.84
N GLU A 40 -11.61 -20.42 -6.00
CA GLU A 40 -12.92 -19.95 -5.54
C GLU A 40 -12.86 -19.69 -4.03
N THR A 41 -13.61 -18.71 -3.54
CA THR A 41 -13.57 -18.33 -2.12
C THR A 41 -14.94 -18.25 -1.49
N ILE A 42 -15.01 -18.57 -0.21
CA ILE A 42 -16.19 -18.43 0.63
C ILE A 42 -16.04 -17.19 1.52
N ASN A 43 -17.12 -16.44 1.68
CA ASN A 43 -17.16 -15.28 2.58
C ASN A 43 -17.49 -15.73 4.00
N VAL A 44 -16.69 -15.31 4.97
CA VAL A 44 -16.87 -15.58 6.39
C VAL A 44 -16.96 -14.27 7.15
N ASN A 45 -18.03 -14.07 7.92
CA ASN A 45 -18.14 -12.94 8.82
C ASN A 45 -17.47 -13.27 10.17
N ILE A 46 -16.42 -12.52 10.51
CA ILE A 46 -15.77 -12.58 11.83
C ILE A 46 -16.21 -11.43 12.76
N GLY A 47 -17.03 -10.52 12.26
CA GLY A 47 -17.62 -9.38 12.95
C GLY A 47 -18.91 -9.70 13.71
N MET A 48 -19.57 -8.64 14.18
CA MET A 48 -20.93 -8.71 14.71
C MET A 48 -21.95 -8.59 13.55
N GLU A 49 -23.23 -8.79 13.84
CA GLU A 49 -24.29 -8.63 12.84
C GLU A 49 -24.46 -7.16 12.41
N ASP A 50 -24.34 -6.22 13.37
CA ASP A 50 -24.43 -4.78 13.12
C ASP A 50 -23.16 -4.19 12.47
N GLU A 51 -22.01 -4.83 12.66
CA GLU A 51 -20.71 -4.41 12.10
C GLU A 51 -19.98 -5.63 11.53
N PRO A 52 -20.39 -6.08 10.32
CA PRO A 52 -19.83 -7.27 9.70
C PRO A 52 -18.40 -7.01 9.24
N LYS A 53 -17.52 -7.97 9.54
CA LYS A 53 -16.10 -7.99 9.12
C LYS A 53 -15.89 -9.23 8.27
N ILE A 54 -16.03 -9.06 6.96
CA ILE A 54 -16.01 -10.16 6.00
C ILE A 54 -14.58 -10.46 5.57
N LEU A 55 -14.21 -11.75 5.67
CA LEU A 55 -12.96 -12.32 5.15
C LEU A 55 -13.29 -13.40 4.11
N LYS A 56 -12.32 -13.69 3.25
CA LYS A 56 -12.43 -14.73 2.21
C LYS A 56 -11.54 -15.91 2.57
N LEU A 57 -12.10 -17.11 2.59
CA LEU A 57 -11.36 -18.37 2.73
C LEU A 57 -11.42 -19.14 1.40
N GLY A 58 -10.42 -19.98 1.13
CA GLY A 58 -10.44 -20.87 -0.04
C GLY A 58 -11.61 -21.84 0.02
N SER A 59 -12.28 -22.06 -1.10
CA SER A 59 -13.40 -23.00 -1.20
C SER A 59 -12.95 -24.46 -1.17
N SER A 60 -11.66 -24.74 -1.35
CA SER A 60 -11.11 -26.10 -1.25
C SER A 60 -11.05 -26.64 0.17
N LEU A 61 -11.23 -25.78 1.18
CA LEU A 61 -11.22 -26.17 2.59
C LEU A 61 -12.42 -27.04 2.95
N THR A 62 -12.16 -28.05 3.79
CA THR A 62 -13.21 -28.86 4.40
C THR A 62 -14.00 -28.05 5.44
N LEU A 63 -15.20 -28.52 5.78
CA LEU A 63 -16.05 -27.83 6.77
C LEU A 63 -15.34 -27.67 8.13
N GLU A 64 -14.61 -28.70 8.56
CA GLU A 64 -13.85 -28.67 9.82
C GLU A 64 -12.74 -27.61 9.77
N GLU A 65 -12.00 -27.52 8.67
CA GLU A 65 -10.96 -26.51 8.49
C GLU A 65 -11.55 -25.10 8.48
N VAL A 66 -12.67 -24.89 7.79
CA VAL A 66 -13.38 -23.61 7.77
C VAL A 66 -13.78 -23.18 9.18
N GLU A 67 -14.29 -24.09 10.01
CA GLU A 67 -14.65 -23.80 11.40
C GLU A 67 -13.41 -23.44 12.24
N ILE A 68 -12.31 -24.18 12.10
CA ILE A 68 -11.05 -23.92 12.81
C ILE A 68 -10.50 -22.55 12.40
N HIS A 69 -10.43 -22.25 11.11
CA HIS A 69 -9.97 -20.98 10.59
C HIS A 69 -10.86 -19.83 11.08
N THR A 70 -12.18 -19.99 11.00
CA THR A 70 -13.14 -18.98 11.47
C THR A 70 -12.94 -18.69 12.96
N ARG A 71 -12.71 -19.71 13.79
CA ARG A 71 -12.45 -19.56 15.22
C ARG A 71 -11.19 -18.75 15.48
N ILE A 72 -10.08 -19.08 14.81
CA ILE A 72 -8.79 -18.38 14.97
C ILE A 72 -8.89 -16.93 14.50
N LEU A 73 -9.56 -16.70 13.37
CA LEU A 73 -9.74 -15.35 12.83
C LEU A 73 -10.61 -14.48 13.74
N LYS A 74 -11.62 -15.06 14.41
CA LYS A 74 -12.42 -14.38 15.43
C LYS A 74 -11.59 -14.06 16.69
N GLU A 75 -10.73 -14.98 17.13
CA GLU A 75 -9.84 -14.77 18.28
C GLU A 75 -8.86 -13.60 18.04
N HIS A 76 -8.34 -13.49 16.82
CA HIS A 76 -7.39 -12.44 16.42
C HIS A 76 -8.03 -11.28 15.65
N GLN A 77 -9.33 -11.03 15.83
CA GLN A 77 -10.04 -9.98 15.11
C GLN A 77 -9.37 -8.59 15.22
N LYS A 78 -8.77 -8.28 16.38
CA LYS A 78 -8.10 -6.99 16.66
C LYS A 78 -6.75 -6.81 15.95
N THR A 79 -6.17 -7.87 15.39
CA THR A 79 -4.91 -7.80 14.65
C THR A 79 -5.14 -7.28 13.23
N PHE A 80 -6.32 -7.51 12.68
CA PHE A 80 -6.69 -7.07 11.35
C PHE A 80 -7.17 -5.63 11.36
N THR A 81 -6.99 -4.97 10.22
CA THR A 81 -7.48 -3.63 10.02
C THR A 81 -8.44 -3.58 8.85
N PHE A 82 -9.71 -3.27 9.11
CA PHE A 82 -10.74 -3.21 8.06
C PHE A 82 -10.90 -1.81 7.49
N ASN A 83 -10.47 -0.79 8.24
CA ASN A 83 -10.39 0.58 7.80
C ASN A 83 -9.09 1.23 8.31
N TYR A 84 -8.68 2.32 7.68
CA TYR A 84 -7.47 3.04 8.06
C TYR A 84 -7.50 3.60 9.48
N LYS A 85 -8.68 3.93 10.02
CA LYS A 85 -8.84 4.46 11.39
C LYS A 85 -8.55 3.42 12.45
N GLU A 86 -8.82 2.15 12.15
CA GLU A 86 -8.55 0.99 13.00
C GLU A 86 -7.06 0.61 13.02
N MET A 87 -6.23 1.15 12.12
CA MET A 87 -4.80 0.78 12.04
C MET A 87 -4.13 1.18 13.35
N THR A 88 -3.83 0.17 14.16
CA THR A 88 -3.16 0.39 15.44
C THR A 88 -1.75 0.87 15.13
N ARG A 89 -1.54 2.19 15.24
CA ARG A 89 -0.21 2.76 15.11
C ARG A 89 0.68 2.15 16.19
N VAL A 90 1.88 1.77 15.78
CA VAL A 90 2.91 1.37 16.75
C VAL A 90 3.10 2.52 17.73
N ALA A 91 2.96 2.22 19.01
CA ALA A 91 3.03 3.26 20.03
C ALA A 91 4.41 3.92 19.98
N PRO A 92 4.52 5.25 20.15
CA PRO A 92 5.80 5.95 20.06
C PRO A 92 6.86 5.42 21.04
N HIS A 93 6.47 4.77 22.14
CA HIS A 93 7.44 4.15 23.05
C HIS A 93 8.09 2.87 22.50
N ILE A 94 7.47 2.22 21.50
CA ILE A 94 7.96 0.98 20.86
C ILE A 94 8.92 1.33 19.74
N ALA A 95 8.54 2.26 18.86
CA ALA A 95 9.37 2.69 17.75
C ALA A 95 9.13 4.18 17.45
N VAL A 96 10.21 4.96 17.45
CA VAL A 96 10.24 6.32 16.89
C VAL A 96 11.26 6.33 15.77
N HIS A 97 10.83 6.74 14.58
CA HIS A 97 11.78 7.05 13.51
C HIS A 97 12.30 8.47 13.70
N ASN A 98 13.57 8.61 14.07
CA ASN A 98 14.22 9.91 14.15
C ASN A 98 14.87 10.25 12.80
N LEU A 99 14.38 11.30 12.15
CA LEU A 99 15.07 11.87 11.00
C LEU A 99 16.27 12.67 11.49
N ALA A 100 17.47 12.23 11.13
CA ALA A 100 18.69 12.97 11.42
C ALA A 100 18.64 14.32 10.67
N THR A 101 18.46 15.40 11.42
CA THR A 101 18.46 16.77 10.91
C THR A 101 19.67 17.51 11.46
N LYS A 102 20.19 18.48 10.71
CA LYS A 102 21.26 19.33 11.23
C LYS A 102 20.72 20.20 12.35
N SER A 103 21.50 20.41 13.42
CA SER A 103 21.08 21.19 14.59
C SER A 103 20.78 22.66 14.28
N ASP A 104 21.36 23.18 13.19
CA ASP A 104 21.18 24.54 12.69
C ASP A 104 20.11 24.65 11.58
N ALA A 105 19.50 23.54 11.17
CA ALA A 105 18.52 23.53 10.10
C ALA A 105 17.24 24.29 10.51
N LYS A 106 16.84 25.26 9.69
CA LYS A 106 15.59 26.01 9.88
C LYS A 106 14.44 25.29 9.18
N PRO A 107 13.25 25.18 9.80
CA PRO A 107 12.08 24.61 9.14
C PRO A 107 11.64 25.50 7.96
N ILE A 108 11.38 24.89 6.80
CA ILE A 108 10.94 25.59 5.59
C ILE A 108 9.51 25.16 5.29
N LYS A 109 8.58 26.13 5.23
CA LYS A 109 7.20 25.88 4.80
C LYS A 109 7.15 25.81 3.28
N GLN A 110 7.07 24.59 2.74
CA GLN A 110 6.89 24.39 1.31
C GLN A 110 5.47 24.81 0.87
N LYS A 111 5.37 25.60 -0.21
CA LYS A 111 4.06 25.93 -0.81
C LYS A 111 3.46 24.66 -1.40
N SER A 112 2.21 24.38 -1.04
CA SER A 112 1.44 23.28 -1.64
C SER A 112 1.36 23.49 -3.14
N ARG A 113 1.49 22.39 -3.90
CA ARG A 113 1.25 22.42 -5.34
C ARG A 113 -0.26 22.43 -5.59
N PRO A 114 -0.77 23.25 -6.52
CA PRO A 114 -2.19 23.21 -6.87
C PRO A 114 -2.53 21.80 -7.38
N MET A 115 -3.54 21.19 -6.76
CA MET A 115 -4.02 19.86 -7.11
C MET A 115 -5.28 19.98 -7.96
N LYS A 116 -5.47 19.07 -8.93
CA LYS A 116 -6.70 19.02 -9.73
C LYS A 116 -7.90 18.76 -8.79
N PRO A 117 -9.03 19.48 -8.93
CA PRO A 117 -10.17 19.37 -8.00
C PRO A 117 -10.69 17.94 -7.82
N LYS A 118 -10.72 17.15 -8.89
CA LYS A 118 -11.14 15.74 -8.85
C LYS A 118 -10.27 14.89 -7.91
N VAL A 119 -8.95 15.09 -7.94
CA VAL A 119 -8.02 14.33 -7.09
C VAL A 119 -8.04 14.85 -5.65
N ALA A 120 -8.23 16.16 -5.47
CA ALA A 120 -8.38 16.75 -4.14
C ALA A 120 -9.66 16.28 -3.42
N LEU A 121 -10.72 15.92 -4.15
CA LEU A 121 -11.92 15.31 -3.59
C LEU A 121 -11.67 13.87 -3.13
N MET A 122 -10.97 13.07 -3.93
CA MET A 122 -10.63 11.68 -3.59
C MET A 122 -9.74 11.59 -2.34
N LEU A 123 -8.78 12.53 -2.19
CA LEU A 123 -7.84 12.53 -1.06
C LEU A 123 -8.47 12.91 0.30
N LYS A 124 -9.68 13.47 0.31
CA LYS A 124 -10.38 13.84 1.56
C LYS A 124 -11.10 12.65 2.21
N GLU A 125 -11.25 11.57 1.48
CA GLU A 125 -12.00 10.38 1.90
C GLU A 125 -11.08 9.32 2.54
N GLU A 126 -9.77 9.46 2.37
CA GLU A 126 -8.71 8.63 2.98
C GLU A 126 -8.35 9.12 4.39
#